data_AF-A0A3B9AN06-F1
#
_entry.id   AF-A0A3B9AN06-F1
#
_cell.length_a   1.000
_cell.length_b   1.000
_cell.length_c   1.000
_cell.angle_alpha   90.00
_cell.angle_beta   90.00
_cell.angle_gamma   90.00
#
_symmetry.space_group_name_H-M   'P 1'
#
loop_
_entity.id
_entity.type
_entity.pdbx_description
1 polymer ?
#
loop_
_entity_poly.entity_id
_entity_poly.type
_entity_poly.pdbx_seq_one_letter_code
_entity_poly.pdbx_strand_id
1 'polypeptide(L)'
;MLLRKAGKIEKLTEYLHMQLARHKDFDSFLDDLNPSERTICLFLKQLIQLNFPELTVTWGYGVPYFKGRKRIFFLYPASMPYSGIQEGVNLGFTRGYQLSNDHGLIQMGQRKEVGYFCLTHLANISSEQLLEILHEAILLDGIQ
;
A
#
# COMPACT_ATOMS: atom_id res chain seq x y z
N MET A 1 32.70 9.56 20.29
CA MET A 1 32.26 8.62 19.22
C MET A 1 30.74 8.54 19.06
N LEU A 2 29.95 8.68 20.14
CA LEU A 2 28.47 8.61 20.11
C LEU A 2 27.81 9.80 19.38
N LEU A 3 28.28 11.04 19.58
CA LEU A 3 27.72 12.25 18.96
C LEU A 3 27.82 12.27 17.41
N ARG A 4 28.86 11.65 16.82
CA ARG A 4 29.01 11.56 15.35
C ARG A 4 28.07 10.53 14.71
N LYS A 5 27.58 9.53 15.46
CA LYS A 5 26.60 8.55 14.97
C LYS A 5 25.18 9.13 14.96
N ALA A 6 24.82 9.93 15.97
CA ALA A 6 23.51 10.59 16.06
C ALA A 6 23.22 11.49 14.85
N GLY A 7 24.16 12.40 14.51
CA GLY A 7 23.99 13.30 13.35
C GLY A 7 24.01 12.60 11.98
N LYS A 8 24.54 11.37 11.88
CA LYS A 8 24.48 10.58 10.64
C LYS A 8 23.13 9.87 10.49
N ILE A 9 22.54 9.43 11.60
CA ILE A 9 21.21 8.81 11.63
C ILE A 9 20.13 9.86 11.34
N GLU A 10 20.23 11.05 11.91
CA GLU A 10 19.30 12.16 11.63
C GLU A 10 19.30 12.54 10.15
N LYS A 11 20.48 12.77 9.55
CA LYS A 11 20.58 13.06 8.11
C LYS A 11 20.05 11.94 7.22
N LEU A 12 20.27 10.68 7.58
CA LEU A 12 19.72 9.54 6.85
C LEU A 12 18.19 9.48 6.97
N THR A 13 17.65 9.82 8.14
CA THR A 13 16.21 9.85 8.41
C THR A 13 15.55 10.99 7.63
N GLU A 14 16.16 12.18 7.59
CA GLU A 14 15.73 13.31 6.77
C GLU A 14 15.79 12.99 5.27
N TYR A 15 16.87 12.37 4.81
CA TYR A 15 17.01 11.93 3.42
C TYR A 15 15.92 10.92 3.04
N LEU A 16 15.67 9.94 3.90
CA LEU A 16 14.62 8.96 3.68
C LEU A 16 13.23 9.62 3.69
N HIS A 17 12.96 10.53 4.63
CA HIS A 17 11.71 11.30 4.65
C HIS A 17 11.50 12.10 3.37
N MET A 18 12.55 12.76 2.88
CA MET A 18 12.50 13.55 1.65
C MET A 18 12.27 12.66 0.41
N GLN A 19 12.88 11.48 0.36
CA GLN A 19 12.63 10.49 -0.70
C GLN A 19 11.20 9.94 -0.63
N LEU A 20 10.66 9.71 0.57
CA LEU A 20 9.29 9.25 0.77
C LEU A 20 8.24 10.35 0.53
N ALA A 21 8.59 11.62 0.45
CA ALA A 21 7.62 12.70 0.20
C ALA A 21 7.60 13.18 -1.26
N ARG A 22 8.32 12.50 -2.17
CA ARG A 22 8.58 13.05 -3.52
C ARG A 22 7.48 12.81 -4.54
N HIS A 23 6.72 11.72 -4.43
CA HIS A 23 5.72 11.35 -5.42
C HIS A 23 4.47 12.21 -5.28
N LYS A 24 4.01 12.75 -6.40
CA LYS A 24 2.84 13.64 -6.48
C LYS A 24 1.68 13.01 -7.24
N ASP A 25 1.98 11.96 -7.99
CA ASP A 25 1.05 11.25 -8.86
C ASP A 25 1.51 9.79 -9.04
N PHE A 26 0.64 8.99 -9.66
CA PHE A 26 0.91 7.57 -9.85
C PHE A 26 2.05 7.31 -10.84
N ASP A 27 2.23 8.16 -11.85
CA ASP A 27 3.25 7.94 -12.87
C ASP A 27 4.65 8.09 -12.28
N SER A 28 4.89 9.18 -11.52
CA SER A 28 6.15 9.37 -10.78
C SER A 28 6.39 8.28 -9.73
N PHE A 29 5.35 7.67 -9.18
CA PHE A 29 5.49 6.51 -8.30
C PHE A 29 5.90 5.25 -9.08
N LEU A 30 5.26 4.97 -10.21
CA LEU A 30 5.54 3.81 -11.05
C LEU A 30 6.93 3.83 -11.71
N ASP A 31 7.45 5.01 -12.03
CA ASP A 31 8.77 5.19 -12.65
C ASP A 31 9.93 4.77 -11.74
N ASP A 32 9.72 4.80 -10.43
CA ASP A 32 10.71 4.43 -9.42
C ASP A 32 10.62 2.94 -9.00
N LEU A 33 9.63 2.19 -9.52
CA LEU A 33 9.45 0.78 -9.19
C LEU A 33 10.21 -0.14 -10.14
N ASN A 34 10.60 -1.31 -9.63
CA ASN A 34 11.09 -2.38 -10.50
C ASN A 34 9.96 -2.93 -11.40
N PRO A 35 10.28 -3.61 -12.51
CA PRO A 35 9.27 -4.04 -13.49
C PRO A 35 8.13 -4.91 -12.91
N SER A 36 8.44 -5.77 -11.94
CA SER A 36 7.44 -6.67 -11.32
C SER A 36 6.46 -5.86 -10.46
N GLU A 37 6.97 -5.02 -9.56
CA GLU A 37 6.17 -4.14 -8.72
C GLU A 37 5.35 -3.15 -9.55
N ARG A 38 5.96 -2.56 -10.60
CA ARG A 38 5.27 -1.66 -11.53
C ARG A 38 4.06 -2.32 -12.18
N THR A 39 4.22 -3.57 -12.62
CA THR A 39 3.14 -4.36 -13.23
C THR A 39 2.00 -4.58 -12.24
N ILE A 40 2.32 -4.97 -11.01
CA ILE A 40 1.32 -5.22 -9.97
C ILE A 40 0.60 -3.92 -9.59
N CYS A 41 1.34 -2.84 -9.32
CA CYS A 41 0.78 -1.54 -8.96
C CYS A 41 -0.10 -0.96 -10.08
N LEU A 42 0.31 -1.09 -11.34
CA LEU A 42 -0.49 -0.63 -12.47
C LEU A 42 -1.80 -1.41 -12.60
N PHE A 43 -1.74 -2.73 -12.46
CA PHE A 43 -2.94 -3.58 -12.47
C PHE A 43 -3.91 -3.19 -11.33
N LEU A 44 -3.41 -3.08 -10.10
CA LEU A 44 -4.23 -2.70 -8.95
C LEU A 44 -4.85 -1.32 -9.13
N LYS A 45 -4.07 -0.33 -9.59
CA LYS A 45 -4.56 1.01 -9.90
C LYS A 45 -5.73 0.95 -10.89
N GLN A 46 -5.58 0.24 -12.00
CA GLN A 46 -6.61 0.14 -13.03
C GLN A 46 -7.87 -0.56 -12.50
N LEU A 47 -7.70 -1.68 -11.78
CA LEU A 47 -8.81 -2.41 -11.16
C LEU A 47 -9.59 -1.53 -10.18
N ILE A 48 -8.88 -0.81 -9.31
CA ILE A 48 -9.50 0.08 -8.30
C ILE A 48 -10.21 1.23 -8.98
N GLN A 49 -9.60 1.88 -9.98
CA GLN A 49 -10.23 3.01 -10.69
C GLN A 49 -11.47 2.59 -11.49
N LEU A 50 -11.48 1.36 -12.02
CA LEU A 50 -12.62 0.85 -12.77
C LEU A 50 -13.82 0.56 -11.86
N ASN A 51 -13.58 0.01 -10.67
CA ASN A 51 -14.66 -0.46 -9.79
C ASN A 51 -15.06 0.58 -8.72
N PHE A 52 -14.16 1.51 -8.38
CA PHE A 52 -14.33 2.48 -7.30
C PHE A 52 -13.88 3.90 -7.72
N PRO A 53 -14.48 4.47 -8.77
CA PRO A 53 -14.08 5.78 -9.32
C PRO A 53 -14.25 6.94 -8.33
N GLU A 54 -15.03 6.78 -7.27
CA GLU A 54 -15.26 7.74 -6.20
C GLU A 54 -14.06 7.89 -5.24
N LEU A 55 -13.12 6.94 -5.24
CA LEU A 55 -11.96 6.99 -4.36
C LEU A 55 -10.96 8.05 -4.82
N THR A 56 -10.44 8.79 -3.85
CA THR A 56 -9.34 9.74 -4.06
C THR A 56 -8.00 9.13 -3.67
N VAL A 57 -6.93 9.56 -4.32
CA VAL A 57 -5.56 9.15 -3.97
C VAL A 57 -4.93 10.23 -3.12
N THR A 58 -4.41 9.85 -1.97
CA THR A 58 -3.53 10.69 -1.13
C THR A 58 -2.18 10.02 -0.99
N TRP A 59 -1.13 10.81 -0.78
CA TRP A 59 0.23 10.29 -0.66
C TRP A 59 0.69 10.32 0.79
N GLY A 60 1.46 9.31 1.19
CA GLY A 60 2.08 9.25 2.50
C GLY A 60 3.15 8.18 2.53
N TYR A 61 4.26 8.40 3.22
CA TYR A 61 5.37 7.44 3.28
C TYR A 61 5.80 6.92 1.90
N GLY A 62 5.79 7.77 0.88
CA GLY A 62 6.23 7.44 -0.49
C GLY A 62 5.18 6.75 -1.35
N VAL A 63 4.03 6.40 -0.78
CA VAL A 63 3.12 5.45 -1.42
C VAL A 63 1.69 5.99 -1.55
N PRO A 64 0.90 5.44 -2.52
CA PRO A 64 -0.48 5.85 -2.70
C PRO A 64 -1.40 5.20 -1.65
N TYR A 65 -2.20 6.04 -1.00
CA TYR A 65 -3.32 5.66 -0.16
C TYR A 65 -4.62 6.01 -0.85
N PHE A 66 -5.49 5.02 -1.05
CA PHE A 66 -6.84 5.20 -1.55
C PHE A 66 -7.77 5.57 -0.40
N LYS A 67 -8.53 6.63 -0.61
CA LYS A 67 -9.25 7.34 0.45
C LYS A 67 -10.67 7.65 0.00
N GLY A 68 -11.62 7.28 0.86
CA GLY A 68 -12.98 7.78 0.87
C GLY A 68 -13.15 8.90 1.92
N ARG A 69 -13.95 8.63 2.96
CA ARG A 69 -13.99 9.44 4.19
C ARG A 69 -12.64 9.40 4.90
N LYS A 70 -12.05 8.20 5.01
CA LYS A 70 -10.71 7.96 5.58
C LYS A 70 -9.85 7.19 4.59
N ARG A 71 -8.56 7.02 4.92
CA ARG A 71 -7.65 6.13 4.18
C ARG A 71 -8.13 4.69 4.37
N ILE A 72 -8.41 3.99 3.29
CA ILE A 72 -9.03 2.66 3.30
C ILE A 72 -7.95 1.59 3.09
N PHE A 73 -7.23 1.68 1.98
CA PHE A 73 -6.12 0.79 1.64
C PHE A 73 -5.00 1.53 0.90
N PHE A 74 -3.82 0.92 0.81
CA PHE A 74 -2.62 1.49 0.19
C PHE A 74 -1.77 0.42 -0.50
N LEU A 75 -0.96 0.84 -1.46
CA LEU A 75 0.02 -0.05 -2.10
C LEU A 75 1.39 0.19 -1.47
N TYR A 76 2.09 -0.86 -1.07
CA TYR A 76 3.43 -0.75 -0.48
C TYR A 76 4.39 -1.74 -1.13
N PRO A 77 5.07 -1.35 -2.22
CA PRO A 77 6.06 -2.20 -2.89
C PRO A 77 7.22 -2.62 -1.98
N ALA A 78 7.80 -3.79 -2.23
CA ALA A 78 8.93 -4.31 -1.47
C ALA A 78 10.16 -3.38 -1.51
N SER A 79 10.38 -2.73 -2.65
CA SER A 79 11.42 -1.71 -2.85
C SER A 79 11.30 -0.48 -1.95
N MET A 80 10.11 -0.23 -1.36
CA MET A 80 9.90 0.91 -0.49
C MET A 80 10.47 0.66 0.91
N PRO A 81 11.09 1.68 1.53
CA PRO A 81 11.55 1.59 2.92
C PRO A 81 10.41 1.14 3.84
N TYR A 82 10.64 0.19 4.73
CA TYR A 82 9.64 -0.31 5.70
C TYR A 82 8.49 -1.16 5.12
N SER A 83 8.60 -1.62 3.87
CA SER A 83 7.62 -2.54 3.26
C SER A 83 7.41 -3.83 4.07
N GLY A 84 8.46 -4.31 4.72
CA GLY A 84 8.44 -5.54 5.53
C GLY A 84 8.39 -6.82 4.71
N ILE A 85 8.51 -6.74 3.38
CA ILE A 85 8.49 -7.86 2.44
C ILE A 85 9.72 -7.78 1.53
N GLN A 86 10.20 -8.93 1.04
CA GLN A 86 11.39 -9.00 0.19
C GLN A 86 11.08 -8.79 -1.29
N GLU A 87 9.86 -9.14 -1.71
CA GLU A 87 9.40 -9.04 -3.09
C GLU A 87 7.88 -8.78 -3.13
N GLY A 88 7.41 -8.24 -4.25
CA GLY A 88 6.01 -7.99 -4.49
C GLY A 88 5.51 -6.65 -3.94
N VAL A 89 4.19 -6.55 -3.78
CA VAL A 89 3.50 -5.35 -3.31
C VAL A 89 2.52 -5.74 -2.21
N ASN A 90 2.65 -5.12 -1.05
CA ASN A 90 1.65 -5.21 -0.01
C ASN A 90 0.45 -4.32 -0.38
N LEU A 91 -0.72 -4.92 -0.55
CA LEU A 91 -1.99 -4.22 -0.44
C LEU A 91 -2.37 -4.16 1.04
N GLY A 92 -2.13 -3.01 1.66
CA GLY A 92 -2.40 -2.79 3.08
C GLY A 92 -3.78 -2.19 3.31
N PHE A 93 -4.54 -2.75 4.25
CA PHE A 93 -5.85 -2.28 4.68
C PHE A 93 -5.73 -1.61 6.05
N THR A 94 -6.08 -0.33 6.15
CA THR A 94 -5.88 0.46 7.38
C THR A 94 -6.67 -0.07 8.57
N ARG A 95 -7.81 -0.70 8.28
CA ARG A 95 -8.72 -1.35 9.25
C ARG A 95 -8.89 -2.83 8.92
N GLY A 96 -7.79 -3.50 8.55
CA GLY A 96 -7.79 -4.92 8.19
C GLY A 96 -8.39 -5.84 9.26
N TYR A 97 -8.25 -5.49 10.54
CA TYR A 97 -8.84 -6.24 11.67
C TYR A 97 -10.38 -6.28 11.69
N GLN A 98 -11.04 -5.45 10.88
CA GLN A 98 -12.51 -5.38 10.79
C GLN A 98 -13.07 -6.05 9.53
N LEU A 99 -12.21 -6.54 8.64
CA LEU A 99 -12.62 -7.24 7.43
C LEU A 99 -12.92 -8.71 7.77
N SER A 100 -13.84 -9.34 7.03
CA SER A 100 -14.21 -10.74 7.26
C SER A 100 -12.98 -11.65 7.15
N ASN A 101 -12.15 -11.34 6.15
CA ASN A 101 -11.01 -12.15 5.72
C ASN A 101 -11.41 -13.61 5.45
N ASP A 102 -12.60 -13.84 4.86
CA ASP A 102 -13.16 -15.18 4.65
C ASP A 102 -12.24 -16.11 3.83
N HIS A 103 -11.43 -15.54 2.94
CA HIS A 103 -10.44 -16.28 2.13
C HIS A 103 -9.08 -16.44 2.82
N GLY A 104 -8.86 -15.86 4.00
CA GLY A 104 -7.59 -15.91 4.73
C GLY A 104 -6.42 -15.17 4.07
N LEU A 105 -6.71 -14.28 3.11
CA LEU A 105 -5.70 -13.56 2.32
C LEU A 105 -4.97 -12.47 3.12
N ILE A 106 -5.67 -11.83 4.06
CA ILE A 106 -5.12 -10.74 4.87
C ILE A 106 -4.34 -11.31 6.05
N GLN A 107 -3.10 -10.86 6.19
CA GLN A 107 -2.19 -11.17 7.27
C GLN A 107 -2.01 -9.94 8.17
N MET A 108 -2.30 -10.09 9.47
CA MET A 108 -2.14 -9.01 10.45
C MET A 108 -0.69 -8.89 10.96
N GLY A 109 0.08 -9.97 10.90
CA GLY A 109 1.42 -10.03 11.48
C GLY A 109 1.40 -9.61 12.96
N GLN A 110 2.19 -8.60 13.32
CA GLN A 110 2.25 -8.02 14.67
C GLN A 110 1.40 -6.74 14.82
N ARG A 111 0.64 -6.35 13.80
CA ARG A 111 -0.18 -5.14 13.82
C ARG A 111 -1.57 -5.45 14.38
N LYS A 112 -2.11 -4.50 15.15
CA LYS A 112 -3.46 -4.62 15.73
C LYS A 112 -4.56 -4.19 14.78
N GLU A 113 -4.28 -3.23 13.88
CA GLU A 113 -5.29 -2.61 13.03
C GLU A 113 -5.04 -2.85 11.53
N VAL A 114 -3.80 -2.69 11.09
CA VAL A 114 -3.44 -2.79 9.68
C VAL A 114 -3.24 -4.24 9.29
N GLY A 115 -3.97 -4.70 8.27
CA GLY A 115 -3.79 -6.00 7.65
C GLY A 115 -3.14 -5.87 6.28
N TYR A 116 -2.40 -6.88 5.83
CA TYR A 116 -1.69 -6.87 4.56
C TYR A 116 -2.02 -8.08 3.73
N PHE A 117 -2.24 -7.86 2.44
CA PHE A 117 -2.24 -8.92 1.45
C PHE A 117 -1.06 -8.70 0.50
N CYS A 118 -0.08 -9.61 0.52
CA CYS A 118 1.13 -9.50 -0.29
C CYS A 118 0.95 -10.16 -1.65
N LEU A 119 1.07 -9.37 -2.71
CA LEU A 119 1.01 -9.81 -4.10
C LEU A 119 2.42 -9.91 -4.66
N THR A 120 2.89 -11.12 -4.93
CA THR A 120 4.19 -11.37 -5.60
C THR A 120 4.03 -11.61 -7.09
N HIS A 121 2.88 -12.14 -7.53
CA HIS A 121 2.56 -12.39 -8.93
C HIS A 121 1.06 -12.28 -9.17
N LEU A 122 0.66 -11.68 -10.31
CA LEU A 122 -0.76 -11.45 -10.63
C LEU A 122 -1.57 -12.74 -10.80
N ALA A 123 -0.92 -13.83 -11.21
CA ALA A 123 -1.58 -15.13 -11.35
C ALA A 123 -1.99 -15.79 -10.02
N ASN A 124 -1.54 -15.25 -8.88
CA ASN A 124 -1.76 -15.88 -7.57
C ASN A 124 -3.11 -15.51 -6.94
N ILE A 125 -3.92 -14.64 -7.56
CA ILE A 125 -5.24 -14.27 -7.04
C ILE A 125 -6.27 -14.09 -8.16
N SER A 126 -7.51 -14.50 -7.91
CA SER A 126 -8.63 -14.16 -8.79
C SER A 126 -9.07 -12.71 -8.56
N SER A 127 -9.46 -12.01 -9.62
CA SER A 127 -9.98 -10.63 -9.48
C SER A 127 -11.22 -10.58 -8.58
N GLU A 128 -11.99 -11.67 -8.50
CA GLU A 128 -13.17 -11.79 -7.65
C GLU A 128 -12.82 -11.70 -6.15
N GLN A 129 -11.87 -12.51 -5.66
CA GLN A 129 -11.45 -12.48 -4.25
C GLN A 129 -10.86 -11.12 -3.87
N LEU A 130 -10.10 -10.52 -4.79
CA LEU A 130 -9.54 -9.19 -4.57
C LEU A 130 -10.65 -8.12 -4.49
N LEU A 131 -11.62 -8.16 -5.40
CA LEU A 131 -12.74 -7.22 -5.41
C LEU A 131 -13.62 -7.38 -4.17
N GLU A 132 -13.88 -8.60 -3.72
CA GLU A 132 -14.65 -8.89 -2.51
C GLU A 132 -14.06 -8.15 -1.30
N ILE A 133 -12.76 -8.31 -1.05
CA ILE A 133 -12.08 -7.65 0.07
C ILE A 133 -12.06 -6.12 -0.09
N LEU A 134 -11.86 -5.62 -1.31
CA LEU A 134 -11.92 -4.18 -1.58
C LEU A 134 -13.33 -3.61 -1.30
N HIS A 135 -14.37 -4.31 -1.72
CA HIS A 135 -15.76 -3.95 -1.44
C HIS A 135 -16.03 -3.90 0.07
N GLU A 136 -15.62 -4.90 0.83
CA GLU A 136 -15.78 -4.89 2.30
C GLU A 136 -15.10 -3.67 2.93
N ALA A 137 -13.87 -3.37 2.52
CA ALA A 137 -13.12 -2.24 3.06
C ALA A 137 -13.79 -0.89 2.76
N ILE A 138 -14.42 -0.76 1.59
CA ILE A 138 -15.14 0.43 1.16
C ILE A 138 -16.49 0.56 1.88
N LEU A 139 -17.23 -0.54 2.03
CA LEU A 139 -18.45 -0.60 2.84
C LEU A 139 -18.18 -0.14 4.28
N LEU A 140 -17.07 -0.60 4.86
CA LEU A 140 -16.62 -0.20 6.20
C LEU A 140 -16.26 1.30 6.31
N ASP A 141 -15.87 1.95 5.20
CA ASP A 141 -15.63 3.41 5.17
C ASP A 141 -16.92 4.22 5.06
N GLY A 142 -17.95 3.63 4.44
CA GLY A 142 -19.30 4.19 4.39
C GLY A 142 -19.49 5.29 3.34
N ILE A 143 -18.73 5.25 2.24
CA ILE A 143 -18.84 6.22 1.13
C ILE A 143 -19.92 5.91 0.09
N GLN A 144 -20.88 5.03 0.41
CA GLN A 144 -22.03 4.76 -0.46
C GLN A 144 -22.80 6.04 -0.84
#